data_AF-A0A6P5JSF0-F1
#
_entry.id   AF-A0A6P5JSF0-F1
#
_cell.length_a   1.000
_cell.length_b   1.000
_cell.length_c   1.000
_cell.angle_alpha   90.00
_cell.angle_beta   90.00
_cell.angle_gamma   90.00
#
_symmetry.space_group_name_H-M   'P 1'
#
loop_
_entity.id
_entity.type
_entity.pdbx_description
1 polymer ?
#
loop_
_entity_poly.entity_id
_entity_poly.type
_entity_poly.pdbx_seq_one_letter_code
_entity_poly.pdbx_strand_id
1 'polypeptide(L)'
;MPGKFAFSRSREAYVVETDYKTYAIVNVSMLKNGMTLSALKFFSRTLENTDKGLKRLREISEQIGISRDNVFMLIYDDTCVKMLKKDNL
;
A
#
# COMPACT_ATOMS: atom_id res chain seq x y z
N MET A 1 -5.29 -13.80 -12.52
CA MET A 1 -6.13 -12.60 -12.36
C MET A 1 -5.26 -11.38 -12.63
N PRO A 2 -5.69 -10.43 -13.47
CA PRO A 2 -5.00 -9.16 -13.64
C PRO A 2 -4.76 -8.48 -12.29
N GLY A 3 -3.61 -7.82 -12.12
CA GLY A 3 -3.29 -7.08 -10.88
C GLY A 3 -2.82 -7.92 -9.70
N LYS A 4 -2.66 -9.24 -9.85
CA LYS A 4 -2.02 -10.12 -8.85
C LYS A 4 -0.59 -10.45 -9.27
N PHE A 5 0.35 -10.27 -8.34
CA PHE A 5 1.78 -10.49 -8.53
C PHE A 5 2.33 -11.37 -7.41
N ALA A 6 3.10 -12.40 -7.75
CA ALA A 6 3.82 -13.21 -6.78
C ALA A 6 5.30 -12.81 -6.78
N PHE A 7 5.84 -12.54 -5.59
CA PHE A 7 7.25 -12.23 -5.38
C PHE A 7 7.85 -13.33 -4.52
N SER A 8 8.70 -14.18 -5.08
CA SER A 8 9.16 -15.43 -4.43
C SER A 8 7.99 -16.37 -4.05
N ARG A 9 8.29 -17.47 -3.35
CA ARG A 9 7.26 -18.43 -2.91
C ARG A 9 6.41 -17.93 -1.73
N SER A 10 6.81 -16.85 -1.06
CA SER A 10 6.23 -16.46 0.22
C SER A 10 5.67 -15.04 0.26
N ARG A 11 5.66 -14.28 -0.85
CA ARG A 11 5.06 -12.95 -0.88
C ARG A 11 4.14 -12.79 -2.08
N GLU A 12 3.00 -12.16 -1.86
CA GLU A 12 2.07 -11.78 -2.92
C GLU A 12 1.70 -10.30 -2.78
N ALA A 13 1.42 -9.67 -3.92
CA ALA A 13 0.80 -8.36 -3.96
C ALA A 13 -0.41 -8.40 -4.89
N TYR A 14 -1.48 -7.74 -4.48
CA TYR A 14 -2.69 -7.59 -5.27
C TYR A 14 -3.17 -6.14 -5.23
N VAL A 15 -3.41 -5.56 -6.40
CA VAL A 15 -4.00 -4.22 -6.53
C VAL A 15 -5.48 -4.32 -6.20
N VAL A 16 -5.89 -3.76 -5.05
CA VAL A 16 -7.27 -3.78 -4.57
C VAL A 16 -8.11 -2.74 -5.30
N GLU A 17 -7.60 -1.51 -5.40
CA GLU A 17 -8.28 -0.40 -6.09
C GLU A 17 -7.23 0.57 -6.63
N THR A 18 -7.49 1.16 -7.79
CA THR A 18 -6.68 2.24 -8.35
C THR A 18 -7.53 3.06 -9.32
N ASP A 19 -7.24 4.35 -9.43
CA ASP A 19 -7.80 5.21 -10.47
C ASP A 19 -6.88 5.31 -11.71
N TYR A 20 -5.79 4.51 -11.72
CA TYR A 20 -4.75 4.48 -12.74
C TYR A 20 -4.02 5.81 -12.99
N LYS A 21 -4.30 6.85 -12.20
CA LYS A 21 -3.80 8.21 -12.42
C LYS A 21 -3.07 8.74 -11.19
N THR A 22 -3.69 8.68 -10.02
CA THR A 22 -3.25 9.40 -8.83
C THR A 22 -2.87 8.47 -7.69
N TYR A 23 -3.50 7.30 -7.56
CA TYR A 23 -3.20 6.38 -6.46
C TYR A 23 -3.44 4.90 -6.79
N ALA A 24 -2.88 4.03 -5.94
CA ALA A 24 -3.21 2.61 -5.87
C ALA A 24 -3.24 2.14 -4.41
N ILE A 25 -4.23 1.30 -4.10
CA ILE A 25 -4.33 0.57 -2.83
C ILE A 25 -3.93 -0.88 -3.13
N VAL A 26 -2.89 -1.35 -2.45
CA VAL A 26 -2.28 -2.65 -2.70
C VAL A 26 -2.30 -3.47 -1.43
N ASN A 27 -2.87 -4.67 -1.48
CA ASN A 27 -2.68 -5.65 -0.42
C ASN A 27 -1.35 -6.37 -0.66
N VAL A 28 -0.46 -6.34 0.32
CA VAL A 28 0.80 -7.10 0.31
C VAL A 28 0.73 -8.13 1.41
N SER A 29 0.82 -9.40 1.05
CA SER A 29 0.86 -10.52 1.99
C SER A 29 2.21 -11.20 1.98
N MET A 30 2.61 -11.74 3.14
CA MET A 30 3.73 -12.66 3.23
C MET A 30 3.41 -13.85 4.14
N LEU A 31 3.93 -15.01 3.80
CA LEU A 31 3.95 -16.17 4.68
C LEU A 31 5.16 -16.07 5.61
N LYS A 32 4.92 -15.99 6.92
CA LYS A 32 5.95 -15.96 7.96
C LYS A 32 5.58 -16.95 9.05
N ASN A 33 6.44 -17.93 9.29
CA ASN A 33 6.27 -18.98 10.31
C ASN A 33 4.89 -19.70 10.24
N GLY A 34 4.44 -20.02 9.02
CA GLY A 34 3.13 -20.66 8.79
C GLY A 34 1.92 -19.73 8.90
N MET A 35 2.11 -18.44 9.26
CA MET A 35 1.05 -17.43 9.31
C MET A 35 1.14 -16.49 8.12
N THR A 36 -0.01 -16.07 7.60
CA THR A 36 -0.06 -15.01 6.58
C THR A 36 -0.17 -13.66 7.27
N LEU A 37 0.83 -12.81 7.08
CA LEU A 37 0.80 -11.41 7.47
C LEU A 37 0.44 -10.57 6.25
N SER A 38 -0.58 -9.73 6.35
CA SER A 38 -1.01 -8.84 5.26
C SER A 38 -1.04 -7.38 5.68
N ALA A 39 -0.72 -6.48 4.77
CA ALA A 39 -0.83 -5.05 4.95
C ALA A 39 -1.46 -4.40 3.72
N LEU A 40 -2.43 -3.51 3.94
CA LEU A 40 -2.85 -2.57 2.91
C LEU A 40 -1.85 -1.42 2.83
N LYS A 41 -1.38 -1.14 1.63
CA LYS A 41 -0.49 -0.03 1.31
C LYS A 41 -1.18 0.93 0.37
N PHE A 42 -1.19 2.20 0.74
CA PHE A 42 -1.61 3.28 -0.14
C PHE A 42 -0.38 3.90 -0.81
N PHE A 43 -0.36 3.88 -2.13
CA PHE A 43 0.65 4.54 -2.94
C PHE A 43 0.00 5.70 -3.68
N SER A 44 0.58 6.88 -3.58
CA SER A 44 0.16 8.06 -4.35
C SER A 44 1.27 8.48 -5.32
N ARG A 45 0.88 9.13 -6.42
CA ARG A 45 1.83 9.76 -7.36
C ARG A 45 2.40 11.08 -6.82
N THR A 46 1.67 11.74 -5.93
CA THR A 46 2.00 13.03 -5.32
C THR A 46 1.84 12.97 -3.81
N LEU A 47 2.49 13.88 -3.09
CA LEU A 47 2.25 14.08 -1.65
C LEU A 47 0.99 14.92 -1.39
N GLU A 48 0.53 15.67 -2.38
CA GLU A 48 -0.63 16.55 -2.29
C GLU A 48 -1.90 15.89 -2.87
N ASN A 49 -3.06 16.43 -2.47
CA ASN A 49 -4.39 16.06 -2.99
C ASN A 49 -4.75 14.57 -2.83
N THR A 50 -4.29 13.93 -1.75
CA THR A 50 -4.49 12.49 -1.50
C THR A 50 -5.82 12.14 -0.83
N ASP A 51 -6.66 13.12 -0.48
CA ASP A 51 -7.85 12.93 0.36
C ASP A 51 -8.83 11.88 -0.19
N LYS A 52 -9.08 11.90 -1.50
CA LYS A 52 -9.97 10.94 -2.16
C LYS A 52 -9.46 9.50 -1.99
N GLY A 53 -8.16 9.29 -2.24
CA GLY A 53 -7.52 7.99 -2.12
C GLY A 53 -7.44 7.51 -0.67
N LEU A 54 -7.12 8.42 0.27
CA LEU A 54 -7.12 8.12 1.71
C LEU A 54 -8.51 7.79 2.24
N LYS A 55 -9.56 8.46 1.75
CA LYS A 55 -10.95 8.10 2.07
C LYS A 55 -11.26 6.67 1.65
N ARG A 56 -10.87 6.27 0.42
CA ARG A 56 -11.05 4.89 -0.04
C ARG A 56 -10.24 3.87 0.75
N LEU A 57 -9.00 4.21 1.11
CA LEU A 57 -8.20 3.35 1.99
C LEU A 57 -8.92 3.08 3.33
N ARG A 58 -9.50 4.11 3.95
CA ARG A 58 -10.24 3.96 5.21
C ARG A 58 -11.45 3.05 5.06
N GLU A 59 -12.26 3.27 4.03
CA GLU A 59 -13.45 2.45 3.78
C GLU A 59 -13.10 0.98 3.52
N ILE A 60 -12.07 0.71 2.71
CA ILE A 60 -11.59 -0.66 2.44
C ILE A 60 -11.01 -1.28 3.71
N SER A 61 -10.24 -0.52 4.50
CA SER A 61 -9.65 -1.02 5.76
C SER A 61 -10.73 -1.45 6.74
N GLU A 62 -11.78 -0.65 6.90
CA GLU A 62 -12.94 -0.98 7.76
C GLU A 62 -13.68 -2.23 7.24
N GLN A 63 -13.88 -2.36 5.92
CA GLN A 63 -14.52 -3.53 5.31
C GLN A 63 -13.77 -4.85 5.56
N ILE A 64 -12.43 -4.80 5.61
CA ILE A 64 -11.60 -6.00 5.85
C ILE A 64 -11.19 -6.17 7.32
N GLY A 65 -11.77 -5.38 8.23
CA GLY A 65 -11.57 -5.52 9.67
C GLY A 65 -10.25 -4.95 10.20
N ILE A 66 -9.55 -4.10 9.45
CA ILE A 66 -8.40 -3.35 9.96
C ILE A 66 -8.91 -2.15 10.76
N SER A 67 -8.66 -2.17 12.08
CA SER A 67 -9.03 -1.06 12.96
C SER A 67 -8.24 0.22 12.64
N ARG A 68 -8.80 1.38 13.01
CA ARG A 68 -8.17 2.68 12.80
C ARG A 68 -6.80 2.80 13.47
N ASP A 69 -6.62 2.15 14.63
CA ASP A 69 -5.35 2.14 15.38
C ASP A 69 -4.22 1.42 14.63
N ASN A 70 -4.56 0.61 13.62
CA ASN A 70 -3.61 -0.10 12.76
C ASN A 70 -3.35 0.63 11.43
N VAL A 71 -3.86 1.86 11.25
CA VAL A 71 -3.62 2.68 10.06
C VAL A 71 -2.56 3.74 10.35
N PHE A 72 -1.40 3.60 9.71
CA PHE A 72 -0.26 4.52 9.88
C PHE A 72 -0.08 5.41 8.63
N MET A 73 -0.04 6.73 8.82
CA MET A 73 0.28 7.69 7.76
C MET A 73 1.78 8.05 7.79
N LEU A 74 2.48 7.81 6.69
CA LEU A 74 3.95 7.92 6.60
C LEU A 74 4.44 9.25 5.97
N ILE A 75 3.70 10.35 6.13
CA ILE A 75 3.87 11.57 5.32
C ILE A 75 4.90 12.59 5.84
N TYR A 76 5.60 12.31 6.95
CA TYR A 76 6.35 13.34 7.68
C TYR A 76 7.88 13.29 7.54
N ASP A 77 8.46 12.26 6.91
CA ASP A 77 9.91 12.14 6.70
C ASP A 77 10.20 11.72 5.26
N ASP A 78 10.96 12.54 4.53
CA ASP A 78 11.32 12.33 3.13
C ASP A 78 12.76 11.83 2.93
N THR A 79 13.49 11.50 4.00
CA THR A 79 14.87 11.02 3.93
C THR A 79 14.99 9.78 3.03
N CYS A 80 14.17 8.76 3.29
CA CYS A 80 14.13 7.54 2.48
C CYS A 80 13.64 7.80 1.05
N VAL A 81 12.71 8.74 0.86
CA VAL A 81 12.20 9.12 -0.47
C VAL A 81 13.30 9.78 -1.29
N LYS A 82 14.10 10.66 -0.69
CA LYS A 82 15.26 11.30 -1.31
C LYS A 82 16.35 10.29 -1.66
N MET A 83 16.61 9.30 -0.80
CA MET A 83 17.56 8.23 -1.08
C MET A 83 17.11 7.37 -2.26
N LEU A 84 15.85 6.94 -2.28
CA LEU A 84 15.31 6.11 -3.37
C LEU A 84 15.39 6.80 -4.73
N LYS A 85 15.25 8.13 -4.78
CA LYS A 85 15.42 8.91 -6.02
C LYS A 85 16.86 8.93 -6.53
N LYS A 86 17.86 8.90 -5.65
CA LYS A 86 19.28 8.92 -6.03
C LYS A 86 19.74 7.61 -6.67
N ASP A 87 19.21 6.47 -6.21
CA ASP A 87 19.60 5.15 -6.75
C ASP A 87 19.04 4.88 -8.17
N ASN A 88 18.22 5.80 -8.71
CA ASN A 88 17.61 5.70 -10.04
C ASN A 88 18.11 6.79 -11.03
N LEU A 89 19.24 7.45 -10.71
CA LEU A 89 19.92 8.45 -11.55
C LEU A 89 21.39 8.07 -11.77
#